data_AF-A0A498D1E9-F1
#
_entry.id   AF-A0A498D1E9-F1
#
_cell.length_a   1.000
_cell.length_b   1.000
_cell.length_c   1.000
_cell.angle_alpha   90.00
_cell.angle_beta   90.00
_cell.angle_gamma   90.00
#
_symmetry.space_group_name_H-M   'P 1'
#
loop_
_entity.id
_entity.type
_entity.pdbx_description
1 polymer ?
#
loop_
_entity_poly.entity_id
_entity_poly.type
_entity_poly.pdbx_seq_one_letter_code
_entity_poly.pdbx_strand_id
1 'polypeptide(L)'
;MIKKTQSICLIFGLSLVALSGCQMISKTSTKVTDSVMGMFGQEKSPELDAQSILDLAKASQEKLEHLLANMPKNEWVYLENPQLGTAELQNKATNNHVLSLALNCKIETQRPSFSLSNANGQIILKAYDDSAGQIQFLLDNKNFGNPFQTYQSKQLESFKTALKQAKVIKIFNASKLYSFQNTHAELLEKPVNCKTS
;
A
#
# COMPACT_ATOMS: atom_id res chain seq x y z
N MET A 1 -8.62 -20.06 -54.32
CA MET A 1 -7.69 -18.98 -54.74
C MET A 1 -6.40 -19.09 -53.95
N ILE A 2 -5.24 -18.84 -54.56
CA ILE A 2 -3.90 -19.04 -53.97
C ILE A 2 -3.08 -17.75 -54.11
N LYS A 3 -2.33 -17.38 -53.06
CA LYS A 3 -1.10 -16.54 -53.05
C LYS A 3 -0.41 -16.77 -51.70
N LYS A 4 0.68 -17.56 -51.61
CA LYS A 4 2.11 -17.16 -51.72
C LYS A 4 2.51 -16.08 -50.69
N THR A 5 3.10 -16.43 -49.53
CA THR A 5 4.52 -16.79 -49.22
C THR A 5 5.53 -15.64 -49.31
N GLN A 6 6.20 -15.33 -48.17
CA GLN A 6 7.65 -15.13 -48.12
C GLN A 6 8.19 -15.25 -46.67
N SER A 7 9.38 -15.84 -46.53
CA SER A 7 10.20 -15.92 -45.30
C SER A 7 11.48 -15.10 -45.52
N ILE A 8 12.28 -14.83 -44.47
CA ILE A 8 13.78 -14.93 -44.46
C ILE A 8 14.40 -14.62 -43.07
N CYS A 9 15.56 -15.25 -42.85
CA CYS A 9 16.56 -15.27 -41.75
C CYS A 9 16.70 -14.07 -40.77
N LEU A 10 17.13 -14.19 -39.49
CA LEU A 10 18.22 -14.94 -38.81
C LEU A 10 19.63 -14.31 -39.03
N ILE A 11 20.35 -13.91 -37.95
CA ILE A 11 21.83 -14.02 -37.75
C ILE A 11 22.32 -13.42 -36.39
N PHE A 12 23.08 -14.25 -35.65
CA PHE A 12 24.20 -14.09 -34.68
C PHE A 12 24.49 -12.82 -33.85
N GLY A 13 25.04 -13.07 -32.64
CA GLY A 13 25.90 -12.15 -31.86
C GLY A 13 26.44 -12.77 -30.55
N LEU A 14 27.54 -13.53 -30.60
CA LEU A 14 28.22 -14.11 -29.42
C LEU A 14 29.20 -13.12 -28.76
N SER A 15 29.32 -13.16 -27.42
CA SER A 15 30.63 -13.02 -26.74
C SER A 15 30.60 -13.53 -25.30
N LEU A 16 31.33 -14.62 -25.04
CA LEU A 16 31.80 -14.95 -23.69
C LEU A 16 32.97 -14.03 -23.34
N VAL A 17 33.10 -13.64 -22.07
CA VAL A 17 34.41 -13.37 -21.47
C VAL A 17 34.51 -14.18 -20.18
N ALA A 18 35.32 -15.24 -20.23
CA ALA A 18 35.82 -15.92 -19.04
C ALA A 18 37.24 -15.39 -18.77
N LEU A 19 37.57 -15.14 -17.51
CA LEU A 19 38.96 -14.96 -17.07
C LEU A 19 39.15 -15.61 -15.69
N SER A 20 40.14 -16.49 -15.65
CA SER A 20 40.52 -17.40 -14.56
C SER A 20 41.61 -16.81 -13.66
N GLY A 21 41.70 -17.20 -12.38
CA GLY A 21 42.90 -16.88 -11.57
C GLY A 21 42.92 -17.36 -10.10
N CYS A 22 43.85 -18.25 -9.75
CA CYS A 22 44.14 -18.75 -8.39
C CYS A 22 45.67 -18.98 -8.26
N GLN A 23 46.32 -19.14 -7.10
CA GLN A 23 45.91 -19.52 -5.73
C GLN A 23 46.48 -18.53 -4.67
N MET A 24 46.16 -18.56 -3.36
CA MET A 24 46.81 -19.33 -2.24
C MET A 24 48.37 -19.33 -2.33
N ILE A 25 49.21 -19.08 -1.30
CA ILE A 25 49.29 -19.60 0.10
C ILE A 25 50.04 -18.63 1.07
N SER A 26 49.86 -18.85 2.38
CA SER A 26 50.34 -18.18 3.61
C SER A 26 51.85 -18.11 3.94
N LYS A 27 52.17 -17.34 5.02
CA LYS A 27 53.27 -17.40 6.05
C LYS A 27 53.91 -16.00 6.28
N THR A 28 54.32 -15.51 7.45
CA THR A 28 54.59 -16.07 8.82
C THR A 28 54.31 -15.01 9.91
N SER A 29 54.23 -15.39 11.20
CA SER A 29 54.05 -14.47 12.34
C SER A 29 55.31 -13.75 12.82
N THR A 30 55.13 -12.58 13.45
CA THR A 30 56.00 -12.08 14.54
C THR A 30 55.13 -11.51 15.68
N LYS A 31 55.49 -11.84 16.93
CA LYS A 31 54.87 -11.28 18.15
C LYS A 31 55.54 -9.94 18.50
N VAL A 32 54.75 -8.95 18.94
CA VAL A 32 55.10 -8.09 20.08
C VAL A 32 53.83 -7.82 20.88
N THR A 33 53.88 -8.09 22.18
CA THR A 33 52.85 -7.70 23.15
C THR A 33 53.14 -6.27 23.61
N ASP A 34 52.16 -5.37 23.60
CA ASP A 34 51.71 -4.66 24.83
C ASP A 34 50.75 -3.48 24.55
N SER A 35 49.73 -3.39 25.39
CA SER A 35 49.12 -2.13 25.86
C SER A 35 48.42 -1.19 24.86
N VAL A 36 47.31 -1.62 24.26
CA VAL A 36 46.09 -0.79 24.20
C VAL A 36 44.87 -1.63 24.56
N MET A 37 44.46 -1.57 25.83
CA MET A 37 43.15 -2.03 26.28
C MET A 37 42.14 -0.92 26.00
N GLY A 38 41.14 -1.14 25.14
CA GLY A 38 40.07 -0.15 24.95
C GLY A 38 39.20 -0.30 23.71
N MET A 39 37.91 -0.59 23.95
CA MET A 39 36.80 -0.06 23.16
C MET A 39 36.53 -0.58 21.72
N PHE A 40 36.73 -1.88 21.48
CA PHE A 40 35.92 -2.62 20.48
C PHE A 40 35.30 -3.86 21.13
N GLY A 41 34.54 -3.63 22.21
CA GLY A 41 33.54 -4.59 22.67
C GLY A 41 32.42 -4.70 21.63
N GLN A 42 31.91 -5.92 21.42
CA GLN A 42 30.86 -6.23 20.45
C GLN A 42 29.76 -5.16 20.43
N GLU A 43 29.47 -4.64 19.23
CA GLU A 43 28.31 -3.79 18.98
C GLU A 43 27.04 -4.64 19.13
N LYS A 44 26.64 -4.87 20.38
CA LYS A 44 25.32 -5.40 20.71
C LYS A 44 24.31 -4.38 20.20
N SER A 45 23.70 -4.71 19.05
CA SER A 45 22.44 -4.09 18.64
C SER A 45 21.54 -4.02 19.88
N PRO A 46 21.06 -2.84 20.29
CA PRO A 46 20.41 -2.68 21.58
C PRO A 46 19.20 -3.62 21.66
N GLU A 47 19.19 -4.49 22.66
CA GLU A 47 18.01 -5.28 23.00
C GLU A 47 16.94 -4.29 23.47
N LEU A 48 15.98 -4.02 22.59
CA LEU A 48 14.81 -3.22 22.92
C LEU A 48 14.01 -3.95 23.98
N ASP A 49 14.02 -3.43 25.20
CA ASP A 49 13.16 -3.94 26.27
C ASP A 49 11.68 -3.67 25.96
N ALA A 50 10.80 -4.39 26.65
CA ALA A 50 9.36 -4.31 26.42
C ALA A 50 8.79 -2.89 26.66
N GLN A 51 9.45 -2.09 27.50
CA GLN A 51 9.07 -0.70 27.77
C GLN A 51 9.41 0.19 26.58
N SER A 52 10.61 0.04 26.01
CA SER A 52 11.08 0.75 24.81
C SER A 52 10.18 0.46 23.61
N ILE A 53 9.74 -0.80 23.44
CA ILE A 53 8.78 -1.20 22.39
C ILE A 53 7.41 -0.53 22.61
N LEU A 54 6.93 -0.51 23.86
CA LEU A 54 5.66 0.13 24.20
C LEU A 54 5.68 1.65 23.96
N ASP A 55 6.77 2.32 24.31
CA ASP A 55 6.88 3.78 24.15
C ASP A 55 7.10 4.18 22.68
N LEU A 56 7.81 3.36 21.89
CA LEU A 56 7.82 3.47 20.42
C LEU A 56 6.42 3.32 19.82
N ALA A 57 5.62 2.36 20.29
CA ALA A 57 4.25 2.16 19.81
C ALA A 57 3.35 3.37 20.14
N LYS A 58 3.44 3.94 21.35
CA LYS A 58 2.71 5.16 21.73
C LYS A 58 3.11 6.37 20.88
N ALA A 59 4.39 6.68 20.76
CA ALA A 59 4.87 7.81 19.97
C ALA A 59 4.48 7.66 18.48
N SER A 60 4.49 6.42 17.97
CA SER A 60 4.02 6.12 16.60
C SER A 60 2.50 6.32 16.44
N GLN A 61 1.71 5.99 17.47
CA GLN A 61 0.27 6.22 17.52
C GLN A 61 -0.08 7.71 17.60
N GLU A 62 0.55 8.49 18.49
CA GLU A 62 0.37 9.95 18.60
C GLU A 62 0.66 10.66 17.27
N LYS A 63 1.74 10.23 16.59
CA LYS A 63 2.09 10.76 15.26
C LYS A 63 1.03 10.43 14.20
N LEU A 64 0.45 9.23 14.24
CA LEU A 64 -0.65 8.84 13.35
C LEU A 64 -1.91 9.67 13.62
N GLU A 65 -2.27 9.88 14.88
CA GLU A 65 -3.41 10.72 15.28
C GLU A 65 -3.25 12.17 14.82
N HIS A 66 -2.04 12.75 14.96
CA HIS A 66 -1.73 14.07 14.44
C HIS A 66 -1.86 14.14 12.90
N LEU A 67 -1.46 13.10 12.17
CA LEU A 67 -1.63 13.02 10.71
C LEU A 67 -3.11 12.88 10.31
N LEU A 68 -3.92 12.11 11.04
CA LEU A 68 -5.36 11.96 10.79
C LEU A 68 -6.12 13.28 11.06
N ALA A 69 -5.78 13.99 12.14
CA ALA A 69 -6.33 15.30 12.46
C ALA A 69 -6.05 16.32 11.34
N ASN A 70 -4.78 16.39 10.91
CA ASN A 70 -4.30 17.35 9.90
C ASN A 70 -4.34 16.82 8.45
N MET A 71 -5.03 15.71 8.20
CA MET A 71 -5.11 15.12 6.86
C MET A 71 -5.60 16.15 5.83
N PRO A 72 -4.87 16.35 4.72
CA PRO A 72 -5.30 17.26 3.65
C PRO A 72 -6.63 16.83 3.05
N LYS A 73 -7.33 17.78 2.44
CA LYS A 73 -8.68 17.60 1.91
C LYS A 73 -8.63 17.39 0.41
N ASN A 74 -9.53 16.55 -0.11
CA ASN A 74 -9.73 16.31 -1.54
C ASN A 74 -8.55 15.61 -2.25
N GLU A 75 -7.77 14.82 -1.53
CA GLU A 75 -6.65 14.05 -2.07
C GLU A 75 -6.49 12.73 -1.32
N TRP A 76 -5.81 11.77 -1.95
CA TRP A 76 -5.42 10.52 -1.31
C TRP A 76 -4.21 10.71 -0.39
N VAL A 77 -4.27 10.08 0.78
CA VAL A 77 -3.18 10.04 1.74
C VAL A 77 -2.91 8.57 2.09
N TYR A 78 -1.70 8.12 1.78
CA TYR A 78 -1.20 6.81 2.16
C TYR A 78 -0.49 6.93 3.51
N LEU A 79 -1.05 6.31 4.54
CA LEU A 79 -0.58 6.35 5.92
C LEU A 79 0.06 5.01 6.26
N GLU A 80 1.39 4.97 6.31
CA GLU A 80 2.14 3.76 6.68
C GLU A 80 2.86 3.95 8.02
N ASN A 81 2.74 2.95 8.88
CA ASN A 81 3.39 2.85 10.18
C ASN A 81 4.28 1.60 10.19
N PRO A 82 5.57 1.73 9.83
CA PRO A 82 6.48 0.58 9.78
C PRO A 82 6.65 -0.15 11.11
N GLN A 83 6.50 0.56 12.24
CA GLN A 83 6.65 -0.01 13.59
C GLN A 83 5.46 -0.92 13.96
N LEU A 84 4.25 -0.58 13.50
CA LEU A 84 3.04 -1.39 13.72
C LEU A 84 2.72 -2.31 12.52
N GLY A 85 3.50 -2.24 11.43
CA GLY A 85 3.25 -2.99 10.20
C GLY A 85 1.96 -2.62 9.47
N THR A 86 1.36 -1.46 9.77
CA THR A 86 0.09 -1.01 9.19
C THR A 86 0.28 -0.05 8.03
N ALA A 87 -0.62 -0.11 7.06
CA ALA A 87 -0.71 0.81 5.94
C ALA A 87 -2.19 0.98 5.54
N GLU A 88 -2.64 2.22 5.44
CA GLU A 88 -4.01 2.59 5.05
C GLU A 88 -3.99 3.65 3.95
N LEU A 89 -5.08 3.72 3.18
CA LEU A 89 -5.26 4.71 2.13
C LEU A 89 -6.60 5.42 2.32
N GLN A 90 -6.54 6.72 2.62
CA GLN A 90 -7.70 7.52 3.03
C GLN A 90 -7.82 8.81 2.18
N ASN A 91 -9.04 9.32 2.00
CA ASN A 91 -9.34 10.58 1.32
C ASN A 91 -10.41 11.34 2.12
N LYS A 92 -10.07 12.57 2.56
CA LYS A 92 -10.93 13.41 3.40
C LYS A 92 -11.62 14.46 2.54
N ALA A 93 -12.94 14.43 2.47
CA ALA A 93 -13.73 15.42 1.76
C ALA A 93 -13.72 16.79 2.47
N THR A 94 -14.14 17.85 1.76
CA THR A 94 -14.28 19.21 2.33
C THR A 94 -15.14 19.26 3.59
N ASN A 95 -16.19 18.44 3.63
CA ASN A 95 -17.14 18.28 4.75
C ASN A 95 -16.66 17.28 5.83
N ASN A 96 -15.36 16.98 5.88
CA ASN A 96 -14.69 16.10 6.84
C ASN A 96 -15.15 14.63 6.87
N HIS A 97 -15.95 14.16 5.90
CA HIS A 97 -16.13 12.72 5.72
C HIS A 97 -14.83 12.10 5.21
N VAL A 98 -14.48 10.89 5.64
CA VAL A 98 -13.28 10.19 5.19
C VAL A 98 -13.67 8.88 4.50
N LEU A 99 -13.24 8.72 3.26
CA LEU A 99 -13.31 7.47 2.51
C LEU A 99 -11.99 6.73 2.68
N SER A 100 -12.02 5.54 3.28
CA SER A 100 -10.90 4.60 3.28
C SER A 100 -11.13 3.53 2.21
N LEU A 101 -10.11 3.26 1.38
CA LEU A 101 -10.15 2.22 0.34
C LEU A 101 -9.03 1.21 0.54
N ALA A 102 -9.39 -0.07 0.63
CA ALA A 102 -8.45 -1.18 0.63
C ALA A 102 -8.58 -1.95 -0.68
N LEU A 103 -7.86 -1.50 -1.72
CA LEU A 103 -7.98 -2.03 -3.09
C LEU A 103 -6.95 -3.13 -3.43
N ASN A 104 -5.75 -3.02 -2.88
CA ASN A 104 -4.64 -3.94 -3.09
C ASN A 104 -4.16 -4.41 -1.72
N CYS A 105 -4.54 -5.61 -1.32
CA CYS A 105 -4.20 -6.14 0.00
C CYS A 105 -2.74 -6.61 0.03
N LYS A 106 -1.99 -6.27 1.08
CA LYS A 106 -0.63 -6.81 1.34
C LYS A 106 -0.62 -8.35 1.47
N ILE A 107 -1.76 -8.95 1.82
CA ILE A 107 -1.96 -10.40 1.88
C ILE A 107 -3.06 -10.77 0.88
N GLU A 108 -2.75 -11.64 -0.08
CA GLU A 108 -3.65 -11.99 -1.21
C GLU A 108 -4.96 -12.67 -0.79
N THR A 109 -4.96 -13.35 0.36
CA THR A 109 -6.15 -14.02 0.92
C THR A 109 -7.10 -13.07 1.65
N GLN A 110 -6.72 -11.80 1.83
CA GLN A 110 -7.58 -10.78 2.42
C GLN A 110 -8.49 -10.15 1.37
N ARG A 111 -9.65 -9.67 1.83
CA ARG A 111 -10.70 -9.14 0.95
C ARG A 111 -10.56 -7.62 0.77
N PRO A 112 -10.50 -7.11 -0.47
CA PRO A 112 -10.63 -5.69 -0.74
C PRO A 112 -11.91 -5.12 -0.13
N SER A 113 -11.85 -3.91 0.41
CA SER A 113 -12.95 -3.30 1.16
C SER A 113 -12.92 -1.78 1.10
N PHE A 114 -13.95 -1.15 1.65
CA PHE A 114 -13.98 0.29 1.91
C PHE A 114 -14.65 0.56 3.26
N SER A 115 -14.41 1.75 3.79
CA SER A 115 -15.27 2.37 4.80
C SER A 115 -15.45 3.85 4.50
N LEU A 116 -16.58 4.38 4.96
CA LEU A 116 -16.88 5.81 4.98
C LEU A 116 -17.15 6.20 6.42
N SER A 117 -16.40 7.16 6.94
CA SER A 117 -16.69 7.79 8.24
C SER A 117 -17.24 9.20 8.10
N ASN A 118 -17.98 9.64 9.11
CA ASN A 118 -18.43 11.02 9.25
C ASN A 118 -17.33 11.90 9.87
N ALA A 119 -17.61 13.20 10.00
CA ALA A 119 -16.70 14.19 10.59
C ALA A 119 -16.25 13.88 12.03
N ASN A 120 -16.97 13.01 12.75
CA ASN A 120 -16.67 12.58 14.11
C ASN A 120 -15.89 11.24 14.15
N GLY A 121 -15.41 10.75 13.00
CA GLY A 121 -14.70 9.47 12.88
C GLY A 121 -15.58 8.21 12.94
N GLN A 122 -16.91 8.35 13.12
CA GLN A 122 -17.82 7.20 13.19
C GLN A 122 -18.00 6.61 11.80
N ILE A 123 -17.79 5.29 11.65
CA ILE A 123 -18.05 4.57 10.40
C ILE A 123 -19.57 4.56 10.15
N ILE A 124 -19.98 5.14 9.02
CA ILE A 124 -21.39 5.23 8.61
C ILE A 124 -21.73 4.32 7.42
N LEU A 125 -20.73 3.90 6.63
CA LEU A 125 -20.86 2.81 5.65
C LEU A 125 -19.57 1.99 5.64
N LYS A 126 -19.68 0.70 5.32
CA LYS A 126 -18.55 -0.21 5.11
C LYS A 126 -18.90 -1.25 4.06
N ALA A 127 -17.89 -1.86 3.46
CA ALA A 127 -18.09 -3.08 2.68
C ALA A 127 -18.65 -4.21 3.59
N TYR A 128 -19.45 -5.10 3.01
CA TYR A 128 -19.99 -6.30 3.69
C TYR A 128 -20.93 -5.99 4.86
N ASP A 129 -21.63 -4.86 4.76
CA ASP A 129 -22.73 -4.53 5.65
C ASP A 129 -24.07 -4.75 4.95
N ASP A 130 -24.69 -5.90 5.18
CA ASP A 130 -26.00 -6.23 4.62
C ASP A 130 -27.11 -5.31 5.16
N SER A 131 -26.89 -4.63 6.29
CA SER A 131 -27.84 -3.66 6.86
C SER A 131 -27.75 -2.26 6.23
N ALA A 132 -26.66 -1.94 5.52
CA ALA A 132 -26.46 -0.64 4.88
C ALA A 132 -27.35 -0.42 3.63
N GLY A 133 -28.03 -1.45 3.15
CA GLY A 133 -28.89 -1.38 1.96
C GLY A 133 -28.09 -1.16 0.67
N GLN A 134 -28.70 -0.52 -0.33
CA GLN A 134 -28.04 -0.32 -1.62
C GLN A 134 -26.94 0.76 -1.51
N ILE A 135 -25.72 0.39 -1.91
CA ILE A 135 -24.58 1.30 -2.05
C ILE A 135 -24.21 1.39 -3.53
N GLN A 136 -24.02 2.60 -4.04
CA GLN A 136 -23.62 2.85 -5.41
C GLN A 136 -22.38 3.74 -5.45
N PHE A 137 -21.33 3.28 -6.12
CA PHE A 137 -20.16 4.10 -6.46
C PHE A 137 -20.36 4.71 -7.83
N LEU A 138 -20.14 6.01 -7.94
CA LEU A 138 -20.16 6.73 -9.22
C LEU A 138 -18.80 7.38 -9.43
N LEU A 139 -18.19 7.12 -10.59
CA LEU A 139 -16.91 7.71 -11.01
C LEU A 139 -17.18 8.64 -12.18
N ASP A 140 -16.93 9.93 -12.02
CA ASP A 140 -17.31 10.98 -12.99
C ASP A 140 -18.78 10.84 -13.46
N ASN A 141 -19.66 10.51 -12.51
CA ASN A 141 -21.10 10.23 -12.67
C ASN A 141 -21.46 8.91 -13.39
N LYS A 142 -20.49 8.11 -13.89
CA LYS A 142 -20.74 6.74 -14.35
C LYS A 142 -20.94 5.82 -13.14
N ASN A 143 -22.07 5.11 -13.09
CA ASN A 143 -22.43 4.21 -11.98
C ASN A 143 -21.74 2.84 -12.12
N PHE A 144 -21.15 2.35 -11.04
CA PHE A 144 -20.49 1.04 -10.92
C PHE A 144 -21.21 0.08 -9.94
N GLY A 145 -22.34 0.48 -9.36
CA GLY A 145 -23.01 -0.28 -8.28
C GLY A 145 -22.13 -0.36 -7.03
N ASN A 146 -22.19 -1.48 -6.31
CA ASN A 146 -21.24 -1.78 -5.23
C ASN A 146 -20.10 -2.67 -5.76
N PRO A 147 -18.92 -2.12 -6.11
CA PRO A 147 -17.82 -2.90 -6.69
C PRO A 147 -17.19 -3.88 -5.70
N PHE A 148 -17.45 -3.73 -4.40
CA PHE A 148 -16.93 -4.60 -3.35
C PHE A 148 -17.81 -5.84 -3.12
N GLN A 149 -19.08 -5.80 -3.52
CA GLN A 149 -20.13 -6.77 -3.12
C GLN A 149 -19.72 -8.26 -3.24
N THR A 150 -18.89 -8.61 -4.22
CA THR A 150 -18.33 -9.96 -4.41
C THR A 150 -16.80 -9.95 -4.37
N TYR A 151 -16.19 -10.99 -3.77
CA TYR A 151 -14.78 -10.98 -3.34
C TYR A 151 -13.78 -10.88 -4.52
N GLN A 152 -14.07 -11.54 -5.64
CA GLN A 152 -13.20 -11.55 -6.82
C GLN A 152 -14.07 -11.44 -8.07
N SER A 153 -14.42 -10.22 -8.46
CA SER A 153 -15.26 -9.97 -9.62
C SER A 153 -14.57 -9.08 -10.65
N LYS A 154 -14.89 -9.32 -11.92
CA LYS A 154 -14.51 -8.43 -13.03
C LYS A 154 -14.98 -6.98 -12.80
N GLN A 155 -16.01 -6.79 -11.98
CA GLN A 155 -16.54 -5.49 -11.56
C GLN A 155 -15.53 -4.72 -10.69
N LEU A 156 -14.89 -5.37 -9.71
CA LEU A 156 -13.88 -4.71 -8.86
C LEU A 156 -12.65 -4.27 -9.67
N GLU A 157 -12.13 -5.12 -10.55
CA GLU A 157 -10.98 -4.74 -11.39
C GLU A 157 -11.36 -3.65 -12.41
N SER A 158 -12.54 -3.75 -13.05
CA SER A 158 -13.05 -2.67 -13.92
C SER A 158 -13.24 -1.35 -13.17
N PHE A 159 -13.67 -1.41 -11.91
CA PHE A 159 -13.76 -0.26 -11.02
C PHE A 159 -12.38 0.30 -10.68
N LYS A 160 -11.40 -0.53 -10.31
CA LYS A 160 -10.01 -0.12 -10.04
C LYS A 160 -9.37 0.59 -11.25
N THR A 161 -9.56 0.06 -12.47
CA THR A 161 -9.07 0.71 -13.70
C THR A 161 -9.72 2.07 -13.92
N ALA A 162 -11.04 2.18 -13.79
CA ALA A 162 -11.75 3.45 -13.96
C ALA A 162 -11.42 4.46 -12.85
N LEU A 163 -11.25 3.99 -11.61
CA LEU A 163 -10.95 4.82 -10.44
C LEU A 163 -9.61 5.54 -10.59
N LYS A 164 -8.59 4.93 -11.20
CA LYS A 164 -7.30 5.60 -11.47
C LYS A 164 -7.41 6.78 -12.45
N GLN A 165 -8.46 6.81 -13.28
CA GLN A 165 -8.66 7.83 -14.33
C GLN A 165 -9.72 8.87 -13.96
N ALA A 166 -10.60 8.54 -13.01
CA ALA A 166 -11.69 9.40 -12.58
C ALA A 166 -11.18 10.69 -11.93
N LYS A 167 -11.92 11.80 -12.05
CA LYS A 167 -11.64 13.04 -11.32
C LYS A 167 -12.42 13.13 -10.02
N VAL A 168 -13.66 12.64 -10.02
CA VAL A 168 -14.58 12.71 -8.89
C VAL A 168 -15.12 11.32 -8.56
N ILE A 169 -15.01 10.95 -7.28
CA ILE A 169 -15.63 9.75 -6.72
C ILE A 169 -16.87 10.21 -5.96
N LYS A 170 -17.99 9.52 -6.18
CA LYS A 170 -19.19 9.70 -5.37
C LYS A 170 -19.68 8.37 -4.84
N ILE A 171 -20.23 8.39 -3.62
CA ILE A 171 -20.91 7.24 -3.02
C ILE A 171 -22.34 7.68 -2.74
N PHE A 172 -23.31 6.98 -3.31
CA PHE A 172 -24.73 7.18 -3.06
C PHE A 172 -25.29 6.04 -2.21
N ASN A 173 -25.96 6.39 -1.12
CA ASN A 173 -26.64 5.46 -0.22
C ASN A 173 -27.74 6.22 0.56
N ALA A 174 -28.90 5.58 0.77
CA ALA A 174 -29.99 6.11 1.59
C ALA A 174 -30.33 7.61 1.31
N SER A 175 -30.46 7.96 0.03
CA SER A 175 -30.70 9.34 -0.46
C SER A 175 -29.62 10.39 -0.13
N LYS A 176 -28.45 9.97 0.37
CA LYS A 176 -27.27 10.81 0.60
C LYS A 176 -26.22 10.57 -0.47
N LEU A 177 -25.55 11.64 -0.88
CA LEU A 177 -24.47 11.63 -1.87
C LEU A 177 -23.20 12.20 -1.25
N TYR A 178 -22.22 11.34 -1.03
CA TYR A 178 -20.88 11.71 -0.57
C TYR A 178 -19.99 11.92 -1.79
N SER A 179 -19.12 12.93 -1.79
CA SER A 179 -18.29 13.30 -2.94
C SER A 179 -16.86 13.60 -2.53
N PHE A 180 -15.90 13.04 -3.26
CA PHE A 180 -14.47 13.15 -3.04
C PHE A 180 -13.79 13.52 -4.37
N GLN A 181 -12.76 14.36 -4.33
CA GLN A 181 -11.89 14.54 -5.50
C GLN A 181 -10.82 13.44 -5.48
N ASN A 182 -10.43 12.98 -6.65
CA ASN A 182 -9.49 11.88 -6.83
C ASN A 182 -8.06 12.38 -7.11
N THR A 183 -7.62 13.41 -6.38
CA THR A 183 -6.25 13.93 -6.49
C THR A 183 -5.26 12.91 -5.92
N HIS A 184 -4.07 12.80 -6.53
CA HIS A 184 -3.06 11.79 -6.20
C HIS A 184 -3.52 10.33 -6.39
N ALA A 185 -4.25 10.07 -7.48
CA ALA A 185 -4.77 8.76 -7.85
C ALA A 185 -3.71 7.66 -8.01
N GLU A 186 -2.44 8.02 -8.24
CA GLU A 186 -1.29 7.09 -8.23
C GLU A 186 -1.13 6.35 -6.88
N LEU A 187 -1.59 6.94 -5.78
CA LEU A 187 -1.55 6.30 -4.45
C LEU A 187 -2.54 5.12 -4.33
N LEU A 188 -3.54 5.03 -5.22
CA LEU A 188 -4.47 3.88 -5.29
C LEU A 188 -3.82 2.58 -5.75
N GLU A 189 -2.56 2.62 -6.19
CA GLU A 189 -1.76 1.42 -6.51
C GLU A 189 -1.00 0.88 -5.28
N LYS A 190 -0.93 1.64 -4.19
CA LYS A 190 -0.19 1.22 -3.00
C LYS A 190 -0.83 -0.03 -2.36
N PRO A 191 -0.02 -0.97 -1.85
CA PRO A 191 -0.51 -2.11 -1.09
C PRO A 191 -0.82 -1.68 0.35
N VAL A 192 -1.98 -2.07 0.87
CA VAL A 192 -2.47 -1.69 2.21
C VAL A 192 -2.85 -2.91 3.03
N ASN A 193 -2.98 -2.72 4.34
CA ASN A 193 -3.47 -3.75 5.24
C ASN A 193 -5.00 -3.85 5.08
N CYS A 194 -5.48 -4.89 4.40
CA CYS A 194 -6.90 -5.18 4.37
C CYS A 194 -7.32 -5.81 5.71
N LYS A 195 -8.58 -5.60 6.10
CA LYS A 195 -9.14 -6.34 7.24
C LYS A 195 -9.48 -7.75 6.81
N THR A 196 -9.12 -8.73 7.62
CA THR A 196 -9.79 -10.03 7.61
C THR A 196 -11.25 -9.78 7.99
N SER A 197 -12.17 -10.29 7.18
CA SER A 197 -13.62 -10.20 7.35
C SER A 197 -14.09 -10.72 8.70
#